data_AF-A0A1H8ANC0-F1
#
_entry.id   AF-A0A1H8ANC0-F1
#
_cell.length_a   1.000
_cell.length_b   1.000
_cell.length_c   1.000
_cell.angle_alpha   90.00
_cell.angle_beta   90.00
_cell.angle_gamma   90.00
#
_symmetry.space_group_name_H-M   'P 1'
#
loop_
_entity.id
_entity.type
_entity.pdbx_description
1 polymer ?
#
loop_
_entity_poly.entity_id
_entity_poly.type
_entity_poly.pdbx_seq_one_letter_code
_entity_poly.pdbx_strand_id
1 'polypeptide(L)'
;MTIDSPQGQPQTAGLAEQFPGQFPVPSPPRRRGGIVLAALIVGISAFVTGWIPILGLLLGIAGIILGIVALRRPGGKSFGLAGLIGSSLAVVANVLVTAVIVVALVKSGIGTAVLTDAQPVITPCYSFNGPGEYLNNQSAEKTEGCITSLELWGERDADGVIHKTGVGSILGSVLVEPVSVASTDEWAPSGSLDDMVEFLNQSYFPEAGEVTSLKEAVTLDGVDANLTRLISTAENTRTKAFLTVFAPDTYQSADEPVKFFVVSFVIPEDNGEEIIAAAVDSWRWR
;
A
#
# COMPACT_ATOMS: atom_id res chain seq x y z
N MET A 1 -19.43 3.42 127.26
CA MET A 1 -18.41 3.07 126.25
C MET A 1 -18.72 3.87 125.00
N THR A 2 -17.75 4.70 124.57
CA THR A 2 -17.48 5.19 123.19
C THR A 2 -18.68 5.83 122.45
N ILE A 3 -18.87 7.17 122.36
CA ILE A 3 -18.03 8.23 121.75
C ILE A 3 -17.34 7.75 120.47
N ASP A 4 -17.80 8.18 119.29
CA ASP A 4 -17.13 9.28 118.59
C ASP A 4 -17.92 9.88 117.41
N SER A 5 -17.73 11.18 117.22
CA SER A 5 -18.01 11.95 115.99
C SER A 5 -16.68 12.04 115.18
N PRO A 6 -16.39 13.09 114.40
CA PRO A 6 -16.93 13.48 113.09
C PRO A 6 -15.83 13.55 111.98
N GLN A 7 -16.29 13.90 110.77
CA GLN A 7 -15.62 14.60 109.64
C GLN A 7 -14.08 14.74 109.58
N GLY A 8 -13.53 14.44 108.39
CA GLY A 8 -12.25 14.98 107.94
C GLY A 8 -11.77 14.40 106.59
N GLN A 9 -11.76 15.23 105.54
CA GLN A 9 -10.93 15.06 104.32
C GLN A 9 -9.42 15.23 104.67
N PRO A 10 -8.49 15.32 103.71
CA PRO A 10 -8.09 14.47 102.58
C PRO A 10 -6.58 14.10 102.69
N GLN A 11 -6.01 13.28 101.80
CA GLN A 11 -4.63 13.50 101.30
C GLN A 11 -4.19 12.53 100.20
N THR A 12 -3.56 13.14 99.21
CA THR A 12 -2.86 12.67 98.02
C THR A 12 -1.51 12.02 98.31
N ALA A 13 -1.17 10.93 97.59
CA ALA A 13 0.16 10.53 97.09
C ALA A 13 -0.03 9.10 96.53
N GLY A 14 0.15 8.79 95.25
CA GLY A 14 1.33 9.02 94.42
C GLY A 14 2.00 7.66 94.19
N LEU A 15 2.01 7.15 92.95
CA LEU A 15 3.10 6.39 92.28
C LEU A 15 2.56 5.59 91.08
N ALA A 16 3.40 5.58 90.04
CA ALA A 16 3.19 5.15 88.67
C ALA A 16 2.90 3.66 88.49
N GLU A 17 2.22 3.28 87.39
CA GLU A 17 2.76 2.31 86.44
C GLU A 17 1.98 2.28 85.10
N GLN A 18 2.70 1.81 84.08
CA GLN A 18 2.55 2.03 82.65
C GLN A 18 1.38 1.27 81.99
N PHE A 19 0.76 1.86 80.96
CA PHE A 19 -0.02 1.13 79.95
C PHE A 19 0.36 1.59 78.54
N PRO A 20 0.76 0.67 77.62
CA PRO A 20 1.02 1.00 76.22
C PRO A 20 -0.24 0.78 75.37
N GLY A 21 -0.44 1.60 74.34
CA GLY A 21 -1.34 1.28 73.23
C GLY A 21 -2.26 2.42 72.79
N GLN A 22 -1.72 3.40 72.08
CA GLN A 22 -2.51 4.38 71.31
C GLN A 22 -3.08 3.70 70.05
N PHE A 23 -4.40 3.71 69.89
CA PHE A 23 -5.08 3.25 68.68
C PHE A 23 -4.85 4.24 67.51
N PRO A 24 -4.58 3.78 66.27
CA PRO A 24 -4.42 4.67 65.13
C PRO A 24 -5.78 5.11 64.57
N VAL A 25 -5.89 6.41 64.27
CA VAL A 25 -7.05 7.01 63.59
C VAL A 25 -6.99 6.67 62.09
N PRO A 26 -8.04 6.15 61.45
CA PRO A 26 -8.01 5.86 60.01
C PRO A 26 -7.94 7.16 59.21
N SER A 27 -6.93 7.30 58.35
CA SER A 27 -6.87 8.40 57.37
C SER A 27 -7.88 8.16 56.24
N PRO A 28 -8.59 9.19 55.74
CA PRO A 28 -9.55 9.02 54.66
C PRO A 28 -8.85 8.55 53.37
N PRO A 29 -9.47 7.65 52.58
CA PRO A 29 -8.88 7.15 51.35
C PRO A 29 -8.68 8.30 50.34
N ARG A 30 -7.41 8.57 49.99
CA ARG A 30 -7.05 9.48 48.88
C ARG A 30 -7.69 8.97 47.59
N ARG A 31 -8.59 9.75 47.01
CA ARG A 31 -9.27 9.46 45.74
C ARG A 31 -8.23 9.27 44.61
N ARG A 32 -7.96 8.01 44.24
CA ARG A 32 -7.06 7.58 43.15
C ARG A 32 -7.72 7.57 41.75
N GLY A 33 -8.98 8.00 41.63
CA GLY A 33 -9.77 7.81 40.40
C GLY A 33 -9.36 8.68 39.20
N GLY A 34 -8.94 9.93 39.42
CA GLY A 34 -8.67 10.87 38.31
C GLY A 34 -7.44 10.51 37.46
N ILE A 35 -6.43 9.90 38.08
CA ILE A 35 -5.16 9.55 37.41
C ILE A 35 -5.32 8.30 36.54
N VAL A 36 -6.11 7.32 36.99
CA VAL A 36 -6.41 6.11 36.21
C VAL A 36 -7.19 6.48 34.96
N LEU A 37 -8.16 7.40 35.08
CA LEU A 37 -8.94 7.89 33.96
C LEU A 37 -8.07 8.67 32.96
N ALA A 38 -7.16 9.53 33.42
CA ALA A 38 -6.23 10.24 32.55
C ALA A 38 -5.29 9.30 31.78
N ALA A 39 -4.75 8.28 32.44
CA ALA A 39 -3.89 7.28 31.80
C ALA A 39 -4.66 6.43 30.76
N LEU A 40 -5.92 6.09 31.04
CA LEU A 40 -6.79 5.37 30.11
C LEU A 40 -7.10 6.21 28.87
N ILE A 41 -7.44 7.49 29.06
CA ILE A 41 -7.73 8.41 27.95
C ILE A 41 -6.49 8.57 27.06
N VAL A 42 -5.31 8.78 27.65
CA VAL A 42 -4.06 8.91 26.88
C VAL A 42 -3.71 7.62 26.12
N GLY A 43 -3.91 6.44 26.73
CA GLY A 43 -3.69 5.15 26.07
C GLY A 43 -4.64 4.91 24.90
N ILE A 44 -5.92 5.26 25.05
CA ILE A 44 -6.91 5.17 23.98
C ILE A 44 -6.61 6.18 22.87
N SER A 45 -6.28 7.43 23.21
CA SER A 45 -5.90 8.44 22.21
C SER A 45 -4.67 8.00 21.42
N ALA A 46 -3.64 7.47 22.08
CA ALA A 46 -2.45 6.94 21.42
C ALA A 46 -2.77 5.77 20.47
N PHE A 47 -3.63 4.85 20.89
CA PHE A 47 -4.10 3.73 20.07
C PHE A 47 -4.88 4.20 18.84
N VAL A 48 -5.77 5.18 18.99
CA VAL A 48 -6.57 5.75 17.89
C VAL A 48 -5.70 6.55 16.92
N THR A 49 -4.67 7.26 17.40
CA THR A 49 -3.77 8.06 16.55
C THR A 49 -2.64 7.26 15.89
N GLY A 50 -2.38 6.03 16.35
CA GLY A 50 -1.36 5.13 15.81
C GLY A 50 -1.65 4.61 14.40
N TRP A 51 -2.82 4.91 13.84
CA TRP A 51 -3.17 4.56 12.46
C TRP A 51 -2.54 5.50 11.41
N ILE A 52 -1.96 6.63 11.80
CA ILE A 52 -1.33 7.59 10.88
C ILE A 52 0.20 7.62 11.16
N PRO A 53 1.05 7.05 10.28
CA PRO A 53 2.47 6.77 10.58
C PRO A 53 3.30 7.98 11.05
N ILE A 54 3.05 9.15 10.45
CA ILE A 54 3.80 10.38 10.74
C ILE A 54 3.32 11.05 12.05
N LEU A 55 2.01 11.03 12.32
CA LEU A 55 1.45 11.59 13.55
C LEU A 55 1.78 10.71 14.77
N GLY A 56 1.80 9.38 14.61
CA GLY A 56 2.20 8.44 15.66
C GLY A 56 3.63 8.63 16.14
N LEU A 57 4.56 8.93 15.23
CA LEU A 57 5.96 9.21 15.57
C LEU A 57 6.11 10.53 16.36
N LEU A 58 5.46 11.60 15.92
CA LEU A 58 5.51 12.91 16.58
C LEU A 58 4.88 12.86 17.98
N LEU A 59 3.75 12.17 18.12
CA LEU A 59 3.07 11.98 19.41
C LEU A 59 3.85 11.05 20.35
N GLY A 60 4.51 10.01 19.82
CA GLY A 60 5.38 9.13 20.59
C GLY A 60 6.57 9.90 21.21
N ILE A 61 7.21 10.76 20.41
CA ILE A 61 8.29 11.65 20.89
C ILE A 61 7.76 12.62 21.96
N ALA A 62 6.60 13.25 21.74
CA ALA A 62 5.98 14.13 22.71
C ALA A 62 5.62 13.41 24.03
N GLY A 63 5.13 12.16 23.95
CA GLY A 63 4.82 11.31 25.10
C GLY A 63 6.05 10.95 25.93
N ILE A 64 7.17 10.62 25.28
CA ILE A 64 8.46 10.36 25.95
C ILE A 64 8.93 11.61 26.69
N ILE A 65 8.89 12.78 26.04
CA ILE A 65 9.30 14.05 26.64
C ILE A 65 8.44 14.38 27.87
N LEU A 66 7.12 14.26 27.76
CA LEU A 66 6.19 14.51 28.87
C LEU A 66 6.38 13.50 30.01
N GLY A 67 6.67 12.23 29.71
CA GLY A 67 7.02 11.20 30.69
C GLY A 67 8.30 11.54 31.48
N ILE A 68 9.35 11.99 30.78
CA ILE A 68 10.61 12.44 31.39
C ILE A 68 10.39 13.66 32.29
N VAL A 69 9.56 14.62 31.88
CA VAL A 69 9.21 15.80 32.70
C VAL A 69 8.41 15.41 33.94
N ALA A 70 7.52 14.42 33.83
CA ALA A 70 6.74 13.93 34.97
C ALA A 70 7.60 13.18 36.01
N LEU A 71 8.67 12.51 35.58
CA LEU A 71 9.65 11.83 36.46
C LEU A 71 10.45 12.82 37.34
N ARG A 72 10.61 14.06 36.87
CA ARG A 72 11.38 15.10 37.59
C ARG A 72 10.59 15.79 38.70
N ARG A 73 9.30 15.48 38.91
CA ARG A 73 8.48 16.09 39.99
C ARG A 73 8.42 15.21 41.26
N PRO A 74 8.55 15.79 42.47
CA PRO A 74 8.44 15.04 43.72
C PRO A 74 7.03 14.45 43.89
N GLY A 75 6.94 13.13 43.97
CA GLY A 75 5.67 12.37 44.01
C GLY A 75 5.25 11.72 42.68
N GLY A 76 5.95 11.99 41.57
CA GLY A 76 5.64 11.48 40.23
C GLY A 76 6.25 10.13 39.86
N LYS A 77 6.98 9.47 40.77
CA LYS A 77 7.77 8.25 40.45
C LYS A 77 6.95 7.11 39.86
N SER A 78 5.72 6.88 40.35
CA SER A 78 4.82 5.84 39.81
C SER A 78 4.14 6.26 38.50
N PHE A 79 3.85 7.55 38.33
CA PHE A 79 3.19 8.10 37.15
C PHE A 79 4.14 8.19 35.94
N GLY A 80 5.39 8.57 36.21
CA GLY A 80 6.46 8.61 35.22
C GLY A 80 6.85 7.25 34.67
N LEU A 81 6.88 6.21 35.53
CA LEU A 81 7.18 4.85 35.09
C LEU A 81 6.06 4.26 34.24
N ALA A 82 4.79 4.46 34.63
CA ALA A 82 3.65 4.00 33.83
C ALA A 82 3.57 4.71 32.47
N GLY A 83 3.82 6.03 32.45
CA GLY A 83 3.86 6.81 31.22
C GLY A 83 5.01 6.41 30.29
N LEU A 84 6.20 6.11 30.84
CA LEU A 84 7.32 5.59 30.05
C LEU A 84 7.03 4.21 29.49
N ILE A 85 6.47 3.29 30.28
CA ILE A 85 6.14 1.93 29.81
C ILE A 85 5.07 2.00 28.71
N GLY A 86 4.01 2.79 28.92
CA GLY A 86 2.96 2.98 27.92
C GLY A 86 3.47 3.61 26.62
N SER A 87 4.31 4.65 26.72
CA SER A 87 4.91 5.30 25.55
C SER A 87 5.88 4.39 24.82
N SER A 88 6.68 3.61 25.55
CA SER A 88 7.62 2.65 24.97
C SER A 88 6.87 1.56 24.21
N LEU A 89 5.80 1.02 24.79
CA LEU A 89 4.98 0.00 24.14
C LEU A 89 4.25 0.55 22.91
N ALA A 90 3.77 1.79 22.97
CA ALA A 90 3.14 2.47 21.83
C ALA A 90 4.13 2.69 20.69
N VAL A 91 5.38 3.11 20.98
CA VAL A 91 6.43 3.26 19.96
C VAL A 91 6.77 1.91 19.34
N VAL A 92 6.93 0.86 20.14
CA VAL A 92 7.20 -0.50 19.63
C VAL A 92 6.05 -0.99 18.75
N ALA A 93 4.80 -0.82 19.18
CA ALA A 93 3.63 -1.19 18.38
C ALA A 93 3.57 -0.40 17.06
N ASN A 94 3.85 0.91 17.09
CA ASN A 94 3.87 1.75 15.90
C ASN A 94 4.97 1.33 14.91
N VAL A 95 6.17 1.02 15.42
CA VAL A 95 7.29 0.51 14.60
C VAL A 95 6.90 -0.83 13.96
N LEU A 96 6.29 -1.74 14.72
CA LEU A 96 5.86 -3.04 14.21
C LEU A 96 4.77 -2.90 13.14
N VAL A 97 3.73 -2.09 13.39
CA VAL A 97 2.66 -1.85 12.41
C VAL A 97 3.21 -1.18 11.16
N THR A 98 4.10 -0.18 11.31
CA THR A 98 4.76 0.47 10.17
C THR A 98 5.61 -0.53 9.39
N ALA A 99 6.38 -1.39 10.06
CA ALA A 99 7.18 -2.42 9.41
C ALA A 99 6.30 -3.44 8.67
N VAL A 100 5.17 -3.86 9.26
CA VAL A 100 4.20 -4.74 8.61
C VAL A 100 3.59 -4.07 7.38
N ILE A 101 3.21 -2.80 7.47
CA ILE A 101 2.68 -2.02 6.34
C ILE A 101 3.73 -1.88 5.24
N VAL A 102 4.98 -1.55 5.58
CA VAL A 102 6.08 -1.43 4.60
C VAL A 102 6.38 -2.77 3.95
N VAL A 103 6.46 -3.86 4.73
CA VAL A 103 6.66 -5.21 4.18
C VAL A 103 5.46 -5.65 3.33
N ALA A 104 4.24 -5.31 3.74
CA ALA A 104 3.05 -5.57 2.94
C ALA A 104 3.08 -4.78 1.63
N LEU A 105 3.40 -3.49 1.65
CA LEU A 105 3.52 -2.65 0.45
C LEU A 105 4.61 -3.14 -0.51
N VAL A 106 5.78 -3.53 0.02
CA VAL A 106 6.86 -4.13 -0.78
C VAL A 106 6.40 -5.45 -1.41
N LYS A 107 5.66 -6.28 -0.67
CA LYS A 107 5.07 -7.52 -1.21
C LYS A 107 3.90 -7.27 -2.15
N SER A 108 3.22 -6.14 -2.04
CA SER A 108 2.10 -5.74 -2.89
C SER A 108 2.54 -5.12 -4.22
N GLY A 109 3.84 -4.98 -4.49
CA GLY A 109 4.36 -4.49 -5.78
C GLY A 109 4.11 -3.01 -6.04
N ILE A 110 3.64 -2.24 -5.04
CA ILE A 110 3.40 -0.80 -5.18
C ILE A 110 4.75 -0.09 -4.94
N GLY A 111 5.59 -0.08 -5.98
CA GLY A 111 6.88 0.60 -5.97
C GLY A 111 7.90 -0.12 -6.85
N THR A 112 8.02 0.34 -8.10
CA THR A 112 8.87 -0.20 -9.17
C THR A 112 8.65 -1.68 -9.39
N ALA A 113 7.76 -2.02 -10.33
CA ALA A 113 7.71 -3.39 -10.88
C ALA A 113 9.04 -3.65 -11.60
N VAL A 114 10.01 -4.22 -10.88
CA VAL A 114 11.30 -4.62 -11.46
C VAL A 114 11.12 -6.03 -11.99
N LEU A 115 10.92 -6.16 -13.29
CA LEU A 115 11.11 -7.42 -13.98
C LEU A 115 12.60 -7.80 -13.81
N THR A 116 12.86 -8.88 -13.06
CA THR A 116 14.23 -9.34 -12.76
C THR A 116 15.00 -9.78 -14.00
N ASP A 117 14.28 -10.09 -15.08
CA ASP A 117 14.81 -10.41 -16.40
C ASP A 117 14.01 -9.64 -17.46
N ALA A 118 14.16 -8.32 -17.50
CA ALA A 118 13.46 -7.48 -18.48
C ALA A 118 14.27 -7.36 -19.77
N GLN A 119 13.60 -7.31 -20.92
CA GLN A 119 14.23 -7.00 -22.20
C GLN A 119 13.83 -5.61 -22.70
N PRO A 120 14.78 -4.79 -23.21
CA PRO A 120 14.44 -3.49 -23.77
C PRO A 120 13.79 -3.64 -25.15
N VAL A 121 12.63 -3.04 -25.32
CA VAL A 121 11.98 -2.79 -26.61
C VAL A 121 12.25 -1.37 -27.02
N ILE A 122 12.76 -1.18 -28.23
CA ILE A 122 13.12 0.14 -28.76
C ILE A 122 12.60 0.26 -30.20
N THR A 123 11.75 1.25 -30.44
CA THR A 123 11.27 1.66 -31.76
C THR A 123 11.59 3.14 -31.99
N PRO A 124 11.35 3.70 -33.18
CA PRO A 124 11.40 5.14 -33.40
C PRO A 124 10.33 5.92 -32.63
N CYS A 125 9.21 5.30 -32.25
CA CYS A 125 8.10 5.97 -31.58
C CYS A 125 8.17 5.90 -30.04
N TYR A 126 8.69 4.80 -29.50
CA TYR A 126 8.70 4.55 -28.06
C TYR A 126 9.77 3.54 -27.65
N SER A 127 9.98 3.43 -26.35
CA SER A 127 10.69 2.30 -25.75
C SER A 127 10.10 1.93 -24.40
N PHE A 128 10.17 0.65 -24.04
CA PHE A 128 9.77 0.14 -22.74
C PHE A 128 10.51 -1.18 -22.43
N ASN A 129 10.39 -1.66 -21.20
CA ASN A 129 10.92 -2.95 -20.78
C ASN A 129 9.81 -4.02 -20.84
N GLY A 130 9.97 -4.98 -21.74
CA GLY A 130 9.11 -6.15 -21.84
C GLY A 130 9.60 -7.33 -21.01
N PRO A 131 8.78 -8.41 -20.91
CA PRO A 131 9.17 -9.64 -20.21
C PRO A 131 10.33 -10.34 -20.95
N GLY A 132 11.48 -10.54 -20.32
CA GLY A 132 12.68 -11.12 -20.96
C GLY A 132 12.54 -12.58 -21.37
N GLU A 133 11.64 -13.30 -20.72
CA GLU A 133 11.31 -14.70 -21.05
C GLU A 133 10.53 -14.85 -22.36
N TYR A 134 10.03 -13.76 -22.94
CA TYR A 134 9.26 -13.80 -24.18
C TYR A 134 10.24 -13.69 -25.35
N LEU A 135 9.99 -14.43 -26.43
CA LEU A 135 10.75 -14.29 -27.65
C LEU A 135 10.51 -12.90 -28.27
N ASN A 136 11.61 -12.25 -28.60
CA ASN A 136 11.60 -10.98 -29.32
C ASN A 136 11.40 -11.25 -30.82
N ASN A 137 10.15 -11.20 -31.29
CA ASN A 137 9.78 -11.44 -32.68
C ASN A 137 9.72 -10.13 -33.50
N GLN A 138 10.71 -9.25 -33.27
CA GLN A 138 10.83 -7.97 -33.95
C GLN A 138 11.64 -8.09 -35.24
N SER A 139 11.02 -7.68 -36.35
CA SER A 139 11.72 -7.42 -37.61
C SER A 139 12.09 -5.93 -37.72
N ALA A 140 12.96 -5.60 -38.68
CA ALA A 140 13.26 -4.21 -39.02
C ALA A 140 11.97 -3.45 -39.43
N GLU A 141 11.14 -4.09 -40.26
CA GLU A 141 9.85 -3.56 -40.71
C GLU A 141 8.89 -3.26 -39.54
N LYS A 142 8.70 -4.20 -38.61
CA LYS A 142 7.88 -3.97 -37.41
C LYS A 142 8.44 -2.81 -36.58
N THR A 143 9.77 -2.75 -36.43
CA THR A 143 10.42 -1.72 -35.63
C THR A 143 10.24 -0.34 -36.25
N GLU A 144 10.46 -0.20 -37.56
CA GLU A 144 10.25 1.04 -38.30
C GLU A 144 8.78 1.45 -38.33
N GLY A 145 7.86 0.47 -38.38
CA GLY A 145 6.43 0.70 -38.33
C GLY A 145 5.86 0.97 -36.94
N CYS A 146 6.71 1.05 -35.90
CA CYS A 146 6.30 1.23 -34.50
C CYS A 146 5.35 0.15 -33.98
N ILE A 147 5.63 -1.09 -34.40
CA ILE A 147 4.96 -2.31 -33.96
C ILE A 147 5.88 -3.04 -32.98
N THR A 148 5.31 -3.70 -31.97
CA THR A 148 6.04 -4.62 -31.09
C THR A 148 5.36 -5.99 -31.04
N SER A 149 6.17 -7.04 -31.07
CA SER A 149 5.78 -8.45 -31.05
C SER A 149 6.68 -9.22 -30.09
N LEU A 150 6.29 -9.27 -28.81
CA LEU A 150 6.91 -10.17 -27.84
C LEU A 150 5.98 -11.35 -27.62
N GLU A 151 6.50 -12.58 -27.71
CA GLU A 151 5.65 -13.78 -27.73
C GLU A 151 6.20 -14.88 -26.79
N LEU A 152 5.32 -15.47 -26.00
CA LEU A 152 5.62 -16.64 -25.18
C LEU A 152 5.24 -17.90 -25.97
N TRP A 153 6.26 -18.58 -26.49
CA TRP A 153 6.10 -19.82 -27.25
C TRP A 153 6.29 -21.03 -26.36
N GLY A 154 5.32 -21.94 -26.37
CA GLY A 154 5.35 -23.08 -25.48
C GLY A 154 4.19 -24.04 -25.65
N GLU A 155 4.17 -25.01 -24.74
CA GLU A 155 3.10 -26.00 -24.60
C GLU A 155 2.63 -26.04 -23.15
N ARG A 156 1.34 -26.36 -22.92
CA ARG A 156 0.86 -26.70 -21.58
C ARG A 156 0.93 -28.21 -21.40
N ASP A 157 1.45 -28.66 -20.27
CA ASP A 157 1.33 -30.07 -19.90
C ASP A 157 -0.08 -30.40 -19.35
N ALA A 158 -0.26 -31.67 -18.96
CA ALA A 158 -1.53 -32.17 -18.42
C ALA A 158 -1.96 -31.48 -17.12
N ASP A 159 -1.02 -30.89 -16.37
CA ASP A 159 -1.26 -30.15 -15.13
C ASP A 159 -1.50 -28.65 -15.40
N GLY A 160 -1.47 -28.23 -16.67
CA GLY A 160 -1.66 -26.85 -17.11
C GLY A 160 -0.41 -25.97 -16.95
N VAL A 161 0.74 -26.55 -16.60
CA VAL A 161 2.01 -25.86 -16.45
C VAL A 161 2.57 -25.54 -17.83
N ILE A 162 3.05 -24.30 -17.99
CA ILE A 162 3.61 -23.82 -19.26
C ILE A 162 5.07 -24.25 -19.36
N HIS A 163 5.37 -25.02 -20.40
CA HIS A 163 6.72 -25.37 -20.83
C HIS A 163 7.12 -24.47 -21.98
N LYS A 164 8.10 -23.61 -21.75
CA LYS A 164 8.63 -22.69 -22.74
C LYS A 164 9.53 -23.46 -23.70
N THR A 165 9.19 -23.48 -24.98
CA THR A 165 9.91 -24.27 -25.99
C THR A 165 10.52 -23.39 -27.08
N GLY A 166 10.05 -22.15 -27.22
CA GLY A 166 10.44 -21.25 -28.30
C GLY A 166 9.86 -21.60 -29.68
N VAL A 167 9.03 -22.66 -29.76
CA VAL A 167 8.38 -23.14 -30.98
C VAL A 167 6.98 -23.69 -30.65
N GLY A 168 6.11 -23.88 -31.63
CA GLY A 168 4.76 -24.43 -31.39
C GLY A 168 3.70 -23.33 -31.22
N SER A 169 2.93 -23.37 -30.13
CA SER A 169 1.82 -22.42 -29.93
C SER A 169 2.28 -21.15 -29.21
N ILE A 170 1.71 -20.01 -29.60
CA ILE A 170 1.84 -18.75 -28.86
C ILE A 170 0.84 -18.79 -27.70
N LEU A 171 1.35 -18.84 -26.48
CA LEU A 171 0.55 -18.91 -25.26
C LEU A 171 0.34 -17.54 -24.62
N GLY A 172 1.21 -16.58 -24.94
CA GLY A 172 1.15 -15.21 -24.44
C GLY A 172 1.84 -14.24 -25.39
N SER A 173 1.51 -12.97 -25.26
CA SER A 173 2.13 -11.90 -26.03
C SER A 173 2.03 -10.54 -25.33
N VAL A 174 2.99 -9.68 -25.63
CA VAL A 174 2.89 -8.24 -25.45
C VAL A 174 3.02 -7.63 -26.84
N LEU A 175 1.89 -7.19 -27.39
CA LEU A 175 1.82 -6.61 -28.73
C LEU A 175 1.56 -5.11 -28.62
N VAL A 176 2.26 -4.31 -29.42
CA VAL A 176 1.93 -2.89 -29.61
C VAL A 176 1.58 -2.69 -31.07
N GLU A 177 0.39 -2.19 -31.33
CA GLU A 177 -0.15 -1.96 -32.66
C GLU A 177 -0.47 -0.46 -32.82
N PRO A 178 0.13 0.22 -33.81
CA PRO A 178 -0.20 1.59 -34.11
C PRO A 178 -1.49 1.68 -34.91
N VAL A 179 -2.21 2.77 -34.73
CA VAL A 179 -3.40 3.13 -35.49
C VAL A 179 -3.14 4.44 -36.20
N SER A 180 -3.49 4.47 -37.49
CA SER A 180 -3.23 5.61 -38.34
C SER A 180 -4.08 6.82 -38.02
N VAL A 181 -3.56 8.00 -38.35
CA VAL A 181 -4.26 9.27 -38.16
C VAL A 181 -5.62 9.25 -38.86
N ALA A 182 -5.70 8.68 -40.06
CA ALA A 182 -6.94 8.55 -40.80
C ALA A 182 -7.99 7.72 -40.05
N SER A 183 -7.59 6.56 -39.52
CA SER A 183 -8.48 5.70 -38.73
C SER A 183 -8.87 6.36 -37.40
N THR A 184 -7.94 7.05 -36.73
CA THR A 184 -8.25 7.73 -35.47
C THR A 184 -9.24 8.86 -35.64
N ASP A 185 -9.11 9.65 -36.71
CA ASP A 185 -10.02 10.76 -37.02
C ASP A 185 -11.43 10.24 -37.38
N GLU A 186 -11.53 9.04 -37.95
CA GLU A 186 -12.80 8.38 -38.23
C GLU A 186 -13.46 7.82 -36.94
N TRP A 187 -12.70 7.11 -36.11
CA TRP A 187 -13.22 6.40 -34.94
C TRP A 187 -13.50 7.31 -33.74
N ALA A 188 -12.68 8.35 -33.56
CA ALA A 188 -12.83 9.34 -32.49
C ALA A 188 -12.64 10.77 -33.03
N PRO A 189 -13.65 11.34 -33.73
CA PRO A 189 -13.54 12.66 -34.36
C PRO A 189 -13.24 13.82 -33.40
N SER A 190 -13.52 13.64 -32.12
CA SER A 190 -13.19 14.62 -31.06
C SER A 190 -11.69 14.65 -30.71
N GLY A 191 -10.94 13.61 -31.09
CA GLY A 191 -9.58 13.35 -30.63
C GLY A 191 -9.48 12.96 -29.15
N SER A 192 -10.61 12.68 -28.49
CA SER A 192 -10.64 12.32 -27.08
C SER A 192 -10.24 10.85 -26.86
N LEU A 193 -9.40 10.59 -25.87
CA LEU A 193 -9.09 9.24 -25.41
C LEU A 193 -10.36 8.49 -24.98
N ASP A 194 -11.28 9.16 -24.29
CA ASP A 194 -12.52 8.54 -23.81
C ASP A 194 -13.41 8.05 -24.95
N ASP A 195 -13.49 8.80 -26.05
CA ASP A 195 -14.31 8.45 -27.21
C ASP A 195 -13.69 7.27 -27.96
N MET A 196 -12.35 7.26 -28.08
CA MET A 196 -11.62 6.14 -28.67
C MET A 196 -11.78 4.85 -27.85
N VAL A 197 -11.70 4.94 -26.52
CA VAL A 197 -11.92 3.80 -25.63
C VAL A 197 -13.36 3.30 -25.72
N GLU A 198 -14.33 4.20 -25.85
CA GLU A 198 -15.73 3.82 -26.05
C GLU A 198 -15.94 3.10 -27.39
N PHE A 199 -15.32 3.58 -28.46
CA PHE A 199 -15.34 2.91 -29.77
C PHE A 199 -14.77 1.49 -29.68
N LEU A 200 -13.57 1.33 -29.11
CA LEU A 200 -12.93 0.02 -28.95
C LEU A 200 -13.76 -0.92 -28.06
N ASN A 201 -14.46 -0.39 -27.06
CA ASN A 201 -15.31 -1.19 -26.18
C ASN A 201 -16.57 -1.73 -26.88
N GLN A 202 -17.02 -1.14 -27.99
CA GLN A 202 -18.22 -1.61 -28.71
C GLN A 202 -17.98 -2.89 -29.50
N SER A 203 -16.75 -3.11 -29.98
CA SER A 203 -16.49 -4.23 -30.89
C SER A 203 -15.13 -4.91 -30.71
N TYR A 204 -14.11 -4.22 -30.19
CA TYR A 204 -12.76 -4.77 -30.11
C TYR A 204 -12.49 -5.47 -28.77
N PHE A 205 -12.68 -4.78 -27.64
CA PHE A 205 -12.40 -5.38 -26.32
C PHE A 205 -13.27 -6.61 -26.00
N PRO A 206 -14.60 -6.61 -26.28
CA PRO A 206 -15.43 -7.76 -25.98
C PRO A 206 -15.10 -9.03 -26.79
N GLU A 207 -14.43 -8.90 -27.95
CA GLU A 207 -13.95 -10.06 -28.71
C GLU A 207 -12.82 -10.80 -27.98
N ALA A 208 -12.05 -10.10 -27.13
CA ALA A 208 -10.95 -10.67 -26.36
C ALA A 208 -11.37 -11.21 -24.99
N GLY A 209 -12.54 -10.84 -24.46
CA GLY A 209 -13.01 -11.30 -23.16
C GLY A 209 -14.08 -10.43 -22.51
N GLU A 210 -14.50 -10.81 -21.31
CA GLU A 210 -15.42 -10.00 -20.49
C GLU A 210 -14.67 -8.82 -19.88
N VAL A 211 -15.06 -7.60 -20.22
CA VAL A 211 -14.48 -6.37 -19.66
C VAL A 211 -14.86 -6.24 -18.19
N THR A 212 -13.86 -6.17 -17.31
CA THR A 212 -14.04 -6.06 -15.85
C THR A 212 -13.74 -4.66 -15.31
N SER A 213 -12.86 -3.92 -15.99
CA SER A 213 -12.55 -2.52 -15.70
C SER A 213 -12.35 -1.80 -17.01
N LEU A 214 -13.03 -0.67 -17.19
CA LEU A 214 -12.98 0.17 -18.38
C LEU A 214 -12.61 1.59 -17.93
N LYS A 215 -11.74 2.29 -18.69
CA LYS A 215 -11.32 3.68 -18.37
C LYS A 215 -10.49 3.79 -17.08
N GLU A 216 -9.64 2.79 -16.79
CA GLU A 216 -8.67 2.93 -15.70
C GLU A 216 -7.55 3.89 -16.13
N ALA A 217 -7.46 5.03 -15.45
CA ALA A 217 -6.51 6.07 -15.77
C ALA A 217 -5.08 5.66 -15.41
N VAL A 218 -4.19 5.71 -16.40
CA VAL A 218 -2.74 5.52 -16.26
C VAL A 218 -2.01 6.56 -17.10
N THR A 219 -0.70 6.70 -16.92
CA THR A 219 0.10 7.63 -17.74
C THR A 219 1.30 6.92 -18.34
N LEU A 220 1.58 7.17 -19.61
CA LEU A 220 2.79 6.73 -20.29
C LEU A 220 3.69 7.93 -20.51
N ASP A 221 4.77 7.99 -19.74
CA ASP A 221 5.74 9.09 -19.81
C ASP A 221 5.08 10.49 -19.72
N GLY A 222 4.09 10.61 -18.82
CA GLY A 222 3.33 11.84 -18.60
C GLY A 222 2.15 12.08 -19.55
N VAL A 223 1.91 11.19 -20.51
CA VAL A 223 0.75 11.24 -21.43
C VAL A 223 -0.38 10.38 -20.90
N ASP A 224 -1.59 10.93 -20.83
CA ASP A 224 -2.77 10.21 -20.37
C ASP A 224 -3.07 8.99 -21.25
N ALA A 225 -3.28 7.85 -20.61
CA ALA A 225 -3.58 6.58 -21.23
C ALA A 225 -4.68 5.84 -20.45
N ASN A 226 -5.33 4.90 -21.13
CA ASN A 226 -6.36 4.06 -20.55
C ASN A 226 -5.90 2.61 -20.47
N LEU A 227 -6.10 2.00 -19.32
CA LEU A 227 -5.99 0.56 -19.11
C LEU A 227 -7.40 -0.05 -19.02
N THR A 228 -7.73 -0.94 -19.96
CA THR A 228 -8.96 -1.74 -19.95
C THR A 228 -8.60 -3.16 -19.54
N ARG A 229 -9.22 -3.67 -18.47
CA ARG A 229 -8.97 -5.03 -17.95
C ARG A 229 -10.09 -5.97 -18.36
N LEU A 230 -9.71 -7.22 -18.63
CA LEU A 230 -10.64 -8.24 -19.08
C LEU A 230 -10.36 -9.59 -18.42
N ILE A 231 -11.40 -10.41 -18.36
CA ILE A 231 -11.29 -11.86 -18.17
C ILE A 231 -11.46 -12.50 -19.54
N SER A 232 -10.34 -12.96 -20.12
CA SER A 232 -10.38 -13.69 -21.39
C SER A 232 -11.22 -14.96 -21.27
N THR A 233 -12.03 -15.19 -22.31
CA THR A 233 -12.80 -16.43 -22.50
C THR A 233 -11.99 -17.50 -23.24
N ALA A 234 -10.84 -17.13 -23.81
CA ALA A 234 -9.95 -18.06 -24.48
C ALA A 234 -9.10 -18.83 -23.47
N GLU A 235 -9.23 -20.16 -23.50
CA GLU A 235 -8.56 -21.07 -22.58
C GLU A 235 -7.02 -20.95 -22.66
N ASN A 236 -6.51 -20.76 -23.88
CA ASN A 236 -5.09 -20.74 -24.18
C ASN A 236 -4.49 -19.32 -24.11
N THR A 237 -5.17 -18.32 -24.67
CA THR A 237 -4.69 -16.93 -24.77
C THR A 237 -5.44 -16.06 -23.77
N ARG A 238 -4.91 -15.98 -22.56
CA ARG A 238 -5.54 -15.23 -21.45
C ARG A 238 -5.23 -13.74 -21.57
N THR A 239 -5.90 -13.03 -22.48
CA THR A 239 -5.86 -11.56 -22.53
C THR A 239 -6.25 -10.99 -21.16
N LYS A 240 -5.34 -10.21 -20.59
CA LYS A 240 -5.48 -9.60 -19.25
C LYS A 240 -5.90 -8.15 -19.35
N ALA A 241 -5.31 -7.42 -20.29
CA ALA A 241 -5.58 -6.00 -20.46
C ALA A 241 -5.26 -5.50 -21.86
N PHE A 242 -5.89 -4.39 -22.20
CA PHE A 242 -5.46 -3.47 -23.25
C PHE A 242 -5.03 -2.15 -22.64
N LEU A 243 -3.89 -1.63 -23.06
CA LEU A 243 -3.46 -0.27 -22.76
C LEU A 243 -3.58 0.55 -24.05
N THR A 244 -4.19 1.72 -23.95
CA THR A 244 -4.56 2.54 -25.11
C THR A 244 -4.18 3.98 -24.87
N VAL A 245 -3.60 4.62 -25.88
CA VAL A 245 -2.97 5.94 -25.71
C VAL A 245 -2.89 6.70 -27.02
N PHE A 246 -3.16 8.00 -26.97
CA PHE A 246 -2.74 8.93 -28.02
C PHE A 246 -1.29 9.32 -27.78
N ALA A 247 -0.45 9.20 -28.79
CA ALA A 247 0.92 9.67 -28.72
C ALA A 247 0.99 11.21 -28.57
N PRO A 248 2.06 11.72 -27.93
CA PRO A 248 2.26 13.17 -27.79
C PRO A 248 2.44 13.85 -29.16
N ASP A 249 3.06 13.15 -30.10
CA ASP A 249 3.30 13.60 -31.47
C ASP A 249 2.80 12.56 -32.49
N THR A 250 2.61 12.99 -33.74
CA THR A 250 2.36 12.08 -34.85
C THR A 250 3.68 11.48 -35.32
N TYR A 251 3.72 10.15 -35.39
CA TYR A 251 4.88 9.43 -35.89
C TYR A 251 4.68 8.98 -37.33
N GLN A 252 5.77 8.89 -38.09
CA GLN A 252 5.75 8.31 -39.43
C GLN A 252 5.99 6.80 -39.30
N SER A 253 4.97 6.00 -39.64
CA SER A 253 5.13 4.56 -39.89
C SER A 253 5.40 4.33 -41.39
N ALA A 254 5.79 3.11 -41.77
CA ALA A 254 6.19 2.78 -43.14
C ALA A 254 5.09 3.06 -44.18
N ASP A 255 3.82 2.87 -43.81
CA ASP A 255 2.69 2.99 -44.74
C ASP A 255 1.92 4.31 -44.60
N GLU A 256 1.76 4.82 -43.37
CA GLU A 256 0.99 6.05 -43.09
C GLU A 256 1.36 6.68 -41.72
N PRO A 257 1.06 7.97 -41.49
CA PRO A 257 1.25 8.58 -40.18
C PRO A 257 0.34 7.95 -39.13
N VAL A 258 0.88 7.71 -37.94
CA VAL A 258 0.21 7.08 -36.79
C VAL A 258 0.21 8.00 -35.58
N LYS A 259 -0.84 7.91 -34.76
CA LYS A 259 -0.96 8.77 -33.56
C LYS A 259 -1.63 8.08 -32.36
N PHE A 260 -2.16 6.88 -32.53
CA PHE A 260 -2.76 6.13 -31.44
C PHE A 260 -2.16 4.74 -31.38
N PHE A 261 -2.01 4.20 -30.18
CA PHE A 261 -1.41 2.89 -29.95
C PHE A 261 -2.33 2.04 -29.08
N VAL A 262 -2.50 0.80 -29.50
CA VAL A 262 -3.15 -0.26 -28.72
C VAL A 262 -2.08 -1.24 -28.30
N VAL A 263 -1.96 -1.49 -27.00
CA VAL A 263 -1.07 -2.49 -26.44
C VAL A 263 -1.92 -3.62 -25.88
N SER A 264 -1.72 -4.84 -26.39
CA SER A 264 -2.41 -6.04 -25.93
C SER A 264 -1.49 -6.84 -25.01
N PHE A 265 -1.98 -7.16 -23.81
CA PHE A 265 -1.31 -8.00 -22.83
C PHE A 265 -2.01 -9.35 -22.73
N VAL A 266 -1.54 -10.34 -23.49
CA VAL A 266 -1.96 -11.74 -23.40
C VAL A 266 -0.99 -12.46 -22.49
N ILE A 267 -1.32 -12.58 -21.20
CA ILE A 267 -0.39 -13.10 -20.21
C ILE A 267 -1.03 -14.31 -19.54
N PRO A 268 -0.59 -15.54 -19.88
CA PRO A 268 -1.18 -16.76 -19.33
C PRO A 268 -0.71 -17.03 -17.89
N GLU A 269 0.39 -16.41 -17.48
CA GLU A 269 1.03 -16.48 -16.16
C GLU A 269 0.30 -15.60 -15.12
N ASP A 270 0.49 -15.90 -13.83
CA ASP A 270 -0.18 -15.16 -12.73
C ASP A 270 0.44 -13.78 -12.45
N ASN A 271 1.63 -13.51 -12.99
CA ASN A 271 2.36 -12.24 -12.85
C ASN A 271 1.94 -11.16 -13.86
N GLY A 272 0.73 -11.25 -14.44
CA GLY A 272 0.27 -10.31 -15.46
C GLY A 272 0.33 -8.84 -15.05
N GLU A 273 0.02 -8.54 -13.80
CA GLU A 273 0.09 -7.17 -13.26
C GLU A 273 1.51 -6.62 -13.20
N GLU A 274 2.50 -7.46 -12.90
CA GLU A 274 3.90 -7.04 -12.83
C GLU A 274 4.43 -6.67 -14.23
N ILE A 275 4.06 -7.44 -15.25
CA ILE A 275 4.43 -7.17 -16.65
C ILE A 275 3.77 -5.88 -17.15
N ILE A 276 2.48 -5.69 -16.87
CA ILE A 276 1.75 -4.46 -17.25
C ILE A 276 2.39 -3.25 -16.57
N ALA A 277 2.61 -3.32 -15.26
CA ALA A 277 3.21 -2.22 -14.49
C ALA A 277 4.62 -1.90 -14.99
N ALA A 278 5.45 -2.91 -15.25
CA ALA A 278 6.80 -2.69 -15.77
C ALA A 278 6.80 -2.01 -17.14
N ALA A 279 5.89 -2.40 -18.04
CA ALA A 279 5.74 -1.75 -19.34
C ALA A 279 5.31 -0.28 -19.18
N VAL A 280 4.34 0.00 -18.31
CA VAL A 280 3.86 1.37 -18.02
C VAL A 280 4.96 2.24 -17.40
N ASP A 281 5.63 1.75 -16.36
CA ASP A 281 6.64 2.51 -15.59
C ASP A 281 7.89 2.85 -16.44
N SER A 282 8.26 1.93 -17.34
CA SER A 282 9.45 2.06 -18.19
C SER A 282 9.17 2.70 -19.55
N TRP A 283 7.90 2.97 -19.88
CA TRP A 283 7.54 3.56 -21.17
C TRP A 283 8.17 4.94 -21.35
N ARG A 284 8.78 5.18 -22.51
CA ARG A 284 9.31 6.48 -22.92
C ARG A 284 8.94 6.76 -24.35
N TRP A 285 8.40 7.95 -24.63
CA TRP A 285 8.22 8.44 -26.00
C TRP A 285 9.56 8.87 -26.60
N ARG A 286 9.65 8.92 -27.94
CA ARG A 286 10.92 9.18 -28.64
C ARG A 286 10.83 10.26 -29.70
#